data_AF-A0A3D6DXS9-F1
#
_entry.id   AF-A0A3D6DXS9-F1
#
_cell.length_a   1.000
_cell.length_b   1.000
_cell.length_c   1.000
_cell.angle_alpha   90.00
_cell.angle_beta   90.00
_cell.angle_gamma   90.00
#
_symmetry.space_group_name_H-M   'P 1'
#
loop_
_entity.id
_entity.type
_entity.pdbx_description
1 polymer ?
#
loop_
_entity_poly.entity_id
_entity_poly.type
_entity_poly.pdbx_seq_one_letter_code
_entity_poly.pdbx_strand_id
1 'polypeptide(L)'
;MTAEVATSIGAGSGLGVSIVIARGTATLAAQPVRIVRPGGVGRNIVATDGTSSAQSSVEVVGLPALDIRPRDRFSVNGMAYEVVSVHPQRQIDTVAQAKVLQ
;
A
#
# COMPACT_ATOMS: atom_id res chain seq x y z
N MET A 1 -16.20 13.65 -27.66
CA MET A 1 -15.54 14.22 -26.46
C MET A 1 -16.08 13.44 -25.28
N THR A 2 -15.35 12.42 -24.81
CA THR A 2 -15.80 11.55 -23.71
C THR A 2 -14.62 11.30 -22.77
N ALA A 3 -14.02 12.39 -22.31
CA ALA A 3 -13.31 12.48 -21.06
C ALA A 3 -14.34 13.09 -20.08
N GLU A 4 -14.55 12.68 -18.84
CA GLU A 4 -13.64 12.19 -17.83
C GLU A 4 -14.45 11.34 -16.84
N VAL A 5 -14.28 10.01 -16.82
CA VAL A 5 -14.74 9.17 -15.68
C VAL A 5 -13.61 9.02 -14.65
N ALA A 6 -12.57 9.85 -14.75
CA ALA A 6 -11.39 9.81 -13.87
C ALA A 6 -11.52 10.69 -12.61
N THR A 7 -12.57 11.51 -12.51
CA THR A 7 -12.60 12.64 -11.55
C THR A 7 -13.62 12.48 -10.42
N SER A 8 -14.05 11.26 -10.08
CA SER A 8 -14.94 11.02 -8.93
C SER A 8 -14.49 9.88 -7.99
N ILE A 9 -13.18 9.60 -7.95
CA ILE A 9 -12.56 9.04 -6.75
C ILE A 9 -11.74 10.13 -6.06
N GLY A 10 -12.30 11.34 -6.02
CA GLY A 10 -11.67 12.50 -5.39
C GLY A 10 -11.71 12.34 -3.87
N ALA A 11 -10.55 12.44 -3.22
CA ALA A 11 -10.27 12.86 -1.83
C ALA A 11 -11.11 12.29 -0.65
N GLY A 12 -12.13 11.47 -0.88
CA GLY A 12 -13.11 11.00 0.12
C GLY A 12 -13.11 9.50 0.35
N SER A 13 -12.28 8.72 -0.36
CA SER A 13 -12.16 7.27 -0.13
C SER A 13 -11.33 6.91 1.10
N GLY A 14 -10.63 7.88 1.70
CA GLY A 14 -9.61 7.62 2.73
C GLY A 14 -8.32 6.99 2.20
N LEU A 15 -8.22 6.73 0.89
CA LEU A 15 -7.02 6.21 0.22
C LEU A 15 -6.14 7.40 -0.21
N GLY A 16 -5.08 7.67 0.56
CA GLY A 16 -4.25 8.87 0.42
C GLY A 16 -2.96 8.71 -0.40
N VAL A 17 -2.67 7.52 -0.92
CA VAL A 17 -1.42 7.22 -1.64
C VAL A 17 -1.73 6.46 -2.92
N SER A 18 -1.07 6.79 -4.03
CA SER A 18 -1.14 5.98 -5.25
C SER A 18 0.14 5.17 -5.42
N ILE A 19 0.03 3.87 -5.63
CA ILE A 19 1.17 2.98 -5.84
C ILE A 19 1.19 2.37 -7.23
N VAL A 20 2.36 2.34 -7.85
CA VAL A 20 2.62 1.60 -9.08
C VAL A 20 3.15 0.23 -8.70
N ILE A 21 2.53 -0.83 -9.21
CA ILE A 21 2.91 -2.21 -8.88
C ILE A 21 3.75 -2.79 -10.02
N ALA A 22 4.97 -3.21 -9.69
CA ALA A 22 5.85 -4.00 -10.54
C ALA A 22 5.67 -5.50 -10.22
N ARG A 23 5.15 -6.23 -11.21
CA ARG A 23 4.88 -7.67 -11.16
C ARG A 23 5.72 -8.38 -12.23
N GLY A 24 6.89 -8.88 -11.84
CA GLY A 24 7.84 -9.48 -12.80
C GLY A 24 8.29 -8.46 -13.85
N THR A 25 7.98 -8.72 -15.12
CA THR A 25 8.23 -7.81 -16.25
C THR A 25 7.08 -6.86 -16.56
N ALA A 26 5.94 -7.00 -15.87
CA ALA A 26 4.77 -6.16 -16.05
C ALA A 26 4.74 -5.05 -15.00
N THR A 27 4.28 -3.86 -15.39
CA THR A 27 3.99 -2.76 -14.49
C THR A 27 2.51 -2.41 -14.61
N LEU A 28 1.80 -2.50 -13.49
CA LEU A 28 0.40 -2.10 -13.38
C LEU A 28 0.29 -0.59 -13.23
N ALA A 29 -0.81 -0.02 -13.71
CA ALA A 29 -1.12 1.39 -13.53
C ALA A 29 -1.15 1.77 -12.04
N ALA A 30 -0.95 3.06 -11.75
CA ALA A 30 -1.04 3.58 -10.39
C ALA A 30 -2.42 3.30 -9.80
N GLN A 31 -2.46 2.63 -8.65
CA GLN A 31 -3.70 2.26 -7.95
C GLN A 31 -3.77 3.01 -6.62
N PRO A 32 -4.93 3.60 -6.26
CA PRO A 32 -5.11 4.29 -4.99
C PRO A 32 -5.19 3.29 -3.84
N VAL A 33 -4.40 3.54 -2.81
CA VAL A 33 -4.28 2.72 -1.60
C VAL A 33 -4.08 3.61 -0.36
N ARG A 34 -4.31 3.02 0.80
CA ARG A 34 -3.98 3.57 2.11
C ARG A 34 -2.90 2.70 2.72
N ILE A 35 -1.80 3.33 3.11
CA ILE A 35 -0.69 2.63 3.75
C ILE A 35 -0.77 2.87 5.24
N VAL A 36 -0.93 1.79 6.00
CA VAL A 36 -0.97 1.78 7.45
C VAL A 36 0.34 1.19 7.96
N ARG A 37 1.00 1.88 8.88
CA ARG A 37 2.22 1.38 9.52
C ARG A 37 1.89 1.03 10.97
N PRO A 38 2.15 -0.22 11.42
CA PRO A 38 2.07 -0.56 12.82
C PRO A 38 3.21 0.20 13.53
N GLY A 39 2.87 1.34 14.15
CA GLY A 39 3.86 2.28 14.68
C GLY A 39 3.32 3.70 14.92
N GLY A 40 2.13 4.02 14.40
CA GLY A 40 1.40 5.23 14.75
C GLY A 40 1.87 6.47 13.98
N VAL A 41 0.91 7.12 13.33
CA VAL A 41 1.06 8.50 12.84
C VAL A 41 1.07 9.40 14.08
N GLY A 42 2.23 9.93 14.46
CA GLY A 42 2.32 11.03 15.43
C GLY A 42 2.95 10.75 16.79
N ARG A 43 3.81 9.74 16.96
CA ARG A 43 4.55 9.59 18.21
C ARG A 43 6.05 9.50 17.95
N ASN A 44 6.73 10.57 18.32
CA ASN A 44 8.17 10.68 18.50
C ASN A 44 8.59 9.68 19.59
N ILE A 45 8.64 8.38 19.25
CA ILE A 45 9.06 7.33 20.17
C ILE A 45 10.58 7.25 20.07
N VAL A 46 11.21 7.82 21.10
CA VAL A 46 12.59 7.58 21.50
C VAL A 46 12.89 6.09 21.32
N ALA A 47 13.89 5.80 20.49
CA ALA A 47 14.37 4.46 20.26
C ALA A 47 14.93 3.88 21.57
N THR A 48 14.19 2.98 22.18
CA THR A 48 14.68 2.07 23.21
C THR A 48 14.68 0.65 22.64
N ASP A 49 15.86 0.22 22.20
CA ASP A 49 16.48 -1.13 22.15
C ASP A 49 15.69 -2.43 21.94
N GLY A 50 14.40 -2.43 21.58
CA GLY A 50 13.64 -3.68 21.40
C GLY A 50 12.72 -3.74 20.17
N THR A 51 12.51 -2.62 19.47
CA THR A 51 11.38 -2.46 18.52
C THR A 51 11.82 -2.38 17.06
N SER A 52 13.08 -2.71 16.73
CA SER A 52 13.61 -2.56 15.37
C SER A 52 13.00 -3.57 14.37
N SER A 53 12.54 -4.74 14.84
CA SER A 53 11.93 -5.76 13.96
C SER A 53 10.48 -5.44 13.54
N ALA A 54 9.76 -4.61 14.29
CA ALA A 54 8.37 -4.25 13.95
C ALA A 54 8.27 -3.13 12.89
N GLN A 55 9.38 -2.46 12.56
CA GLN A 55 9.37 -1.27 11.71
C GLN A 55 9.37 -1.55 10.20
N SER A 56 9.53 -2.80 9.79
CA SER A 56 9.75 -3.12 8.36
C SER A 56 8.51 -3.61 7.62
N SER A 57 7.39 -3.85 8.29
CA SER A 57 6.13 -4.30 7.67
C SER A 57 5.08 -3.19 7.63
N VAL A 58 4.44 -2.99 6.49
CA VAL A 58 3.34 -2.05 6.26
C VAL A 58 2.11 -2.79 5.74
N GLU A 59 0.93 -2.28 6.07
CA GLU A 59 -0.33 -2.76 5.53
C GLU A 59 -0.82 -1.81 4.44
N VAL A 60 -1.13 -2.37 3.28
CA VAL A 60 -1.67 -1.69 2.11
C VAL A 60 -3.14 -2.06 2.02
N VAL A 61 -4.01 -1.10 2.28
CA VAL A 61 -5.45 -1.24 2.18
C VAL A 61 -5.89 -0.53 0.90
N GLY A 62 -6.59 -1.21 0.00
CA GLY A 62 -7.17 -0.58 -1.18
C GLY A 62 -8.58 -1.07 -1.46
N LEU A 63 -9.12 -0.64 -2.58
CA LEU A 63 -10.45 -1.03 -3.03
C LEU A 63 -10.56 -2.56 -3.21
N PRO A 64 -11.77 -3.15 -3.14
CA PRO A 64 -11.98 -4.58 -3.43
C PRO A 64 -11.46 -5.04 -4.81
N ALA A 65 -11.36 -4.10 -5.75
CA ALA A 65 -10.84 -4.34 -7.10
C ALA A 65 -9.32 -4.17 -7.23
N LEU A 66 -8.60 -3.92 -6.14
CA LEU A 66 -7.14 -3.78 -6.13
C LEU A 66 -6.47 -5.07 -6.63
N ASP A 67 -5.78 -5.01 -7.78
CA ASP A 67 -5.00 -6.14 -8.30
C ASP A 67 -3.61 -6.14 -7.66
N ILE A 68 -3.55 -6.55 -6.39
CA ILE A 68 -2.30 -6.79 -5.65
C ILE A 68 -2.14 -8.28 -5.33
N ARG A 69 -0.90 -8.77 -5.44
CA ARG A 69 -0.56 -10.19 -5.22
C ARG A 69 0.70 -10.32 -4.38
N PRO A 70 0.90 -11.46 -3.70
CA PRO A 70 2.19 -11.77 -3.08
C PRO A 70 3.32 -11.70 -4.11
N ARG A 71 4.51 -11.24 -3.68
CA ARG A 71 5.71 -10.96 -4.49
C ARG A 71 5.62 -9.77 -5.44
N ASP A 72 4.50 -9.04 -5.43
CA ASP A 72 4.43 -7.76 -6.11
C ASP A 72 5.37 -6.76 -5.43
N ARG A 73 6.00 -5.90 -6.22
CA ARG A 73 6.89 -4.85 -5.72
C ARG A 73 6.29 -3.50 -6.01
N PHE A 74 6.41 -2.54 -5.10
CA PHE A 74 5.99 -1.18 -5.32
C PHE A 74 6.91 -0.22 -4.58
N SER A 75 6.96 1.03 -5.03
CA SER A 75 7.77 2.07 -4.40
C SER A 75 6.89 3.19 -3.87
N VAL A 76 7.11 3.60 -2.62
CA VAL A 76 6.40 4.70 -1.98
C VAL A 76 7.40 5.56 -1.22
N ASN A 77 7.34 6.88 -1.40
CA ASN A 77 8.20 7.85 -0.71
C ASN A 77 9.70 7.50 -0.79
N GLY A 78 10.15 6.98 -1.95
CA GLY A 78 11.55 6.59 -2.17
C GLY A 78 11.96 5.24 -1.56
N MET A 79 11.05 4.52 -0.89
CA MET A 79 11.29 3.18 -0.35
C MET A 79 10.64 2.11 -1.24
N ALA A 80 11.36 1.03 -1.51
CA ALA A 80 10.83 -0.14 -2.19
C ALA A 80 10.22 -1.11 -1.18
N TYR A 81 9.08 -1.70 -1.55
CA TYR A 81 8.36 -2.67 -0.75
C TYR A 81 8.05 -3.91 -1.59
N GLU A 82 8.00 -5.06 -0.93
CA GLU A 82 7.56 -6.33 -1.49
C GLU A 82 6.33 -6.82 -0.72
N VAL A 83 5.26 -7.16 -1.43
CA VAL A 83 4.05 -7.74 -0.86
C VAL A 83 4.33 -9.16 -0.40
N VAL A 84 4.12 -9.44 0.89
CA VAL A 84 4.34 -10.74 1.52
C VAL A 84 3.06 -11.57 1.53
N SER A 85 1.93 -10.94 1.83
CA SER A 85 0.64 -11.61 1.94
C SER A 85 -0.49 -10.70 1.46
N VAL A 86 -1.57 -11.30 0.94
CA VAL A 86 -2.77 -10.58 0.50
C VAL A 86 -3.99 -11.27 1.09
N HIS A 87 -4.83 -10.50 1.75
CA HIS A 87 -6.09 -10.88 2.37
C HIS A 87 -7.21 -10.13 1.65
N PRO A 88 -7.74 -10.68 0.54
CA PRO A 88 -8.81 -10.04 -0.21
C PRO A 88 -10.13 -10.16 0.56
N GLN A 89 -10.67 -9.04 1.06
CA GLN A 89 -12.01 -8.98 1.62
C GLN A 89 -12.98 -8.50 0.54
N ARG A 90 -13.41 -9.43 -0.33
CA ARG A 90 -14.16 -9.13 -1.57
C ARG A 90 -15.42 -8.26 -1.40
N GLN A 91 -15.94 -8.10 -0.18
CA GLN A 91 -17.10 -7.26 0.11
C GLN A 91 -16.77 -5.81 0.51
N ILE A 92 -15.56 -5.50 0.97
CA ILE A 92 -15.26 -4.23 1.66
C ILE A 92 -13.95 -3.61 1.15
N ASP A 93 -12.85 -4.36 1.17
CA ASP A 93 -11.53 -3.87 0.77
C ASP A 93 -10.55 -5.01 0.40
N THR A 94 -9.36 -4.66 -0.05
CA THR A 94 -8.25 -5.61 -0.19
C THR A 94 -7.12 -5.15 0.70
N VAL A 95 -6.73 -6.00 1.65
CA VAL A 95 -5.62 -5.74 2.56
C VAL A 95 -4.43 -6.59 2.16
N ALA A 96 -3.28 -5.97 1.99
CA ALA A 96 -2.03 -6.65 1.69
C ALA A 96 -0.96 -6.25 2.70
N GLN A 97 -0.16 -7.18 3.17
CA GLN A 97 1.01 -6.87 3.97
C GLN A 97 2.23 -6.83 3.07
N ALA A 98 3.02 -5.79 3.21
CA ALA A 98 4.26 -5.60 2.48
C ALA A 98 5.41 -5.34 3.44
N LYS A 99 6.60 -5.81 3.09
CA LYS A 99 7.84 -5.54 3.82
C LYS A 99 8.71 -4.59 3.01
N VAL A 100 9.48 -3.74 3.68
CA VAL A 100 10.48 -2.91 3.02
C VAL A 100 11.58 -3.81 2.42
N LEU A 101 12.01 -3.48 1.22
CA LEU A 101 13.22 -4.02 0.61
C LEU A 101 14.37 -3.07 0.97
N GLN A 102 15.30 -3.56 1.79
CA GLN A 102 16.55 -2.85 2.12
C GLN A 102 17.59 -3.05 1.02
#